data_AF-A0A166N4U1-F1
#
_entry.id   AF-A0A166N4U1-F1
#
_cell.length_a   1.000
_cell.length_b   1.000
_cell.length_c   1.000
_cell.angle_alpha   90.00
_cell.angle_beta   90.00
_cell.angle_gamma   90.00
#
_symmetry.space_group_name_H-M   'P 1'
#
loop_
_entity.id
_entity.type
_entity.pdbx_description
1 polymer ?
#
loop_
_entity_poly.entity_id
_entity_poly.type
_entity_poly.pdbx_seq_one_letter_code
_entity_poly.pdbx_strand_id
1 'polypeptide(L)' 'MFGLVITADTVLLQHEAKRRAETGALRKQARIELGRRGIIPTETALREWQEERERNVAAAQEST' A
#
# COMPACT_ATOMS: atom_id res chain seq x y z
N MET A 1 18.84 -3.24 32.40
CA MET A 1 18.31 -3.78 31.14
C MET A 1 17.48 -2.69 30.45
N PHE A 2 18.15 -1.67 29.87
CA PHE A 2 17.49 -0.52 29.23
C PHE A 2 17.75 -0.43 27.72
N GLY A 3 18.90 -0.93 27.24
CA GLY A 3 19.26 -0.85 25.81
C GLY A 3 18.38 -1.70 24.88
N LEU A 4 17.96 -2.89 25.31
CA LEU A 4 17.17 -3.81 24.47
C LEU A 4 15.76 -3.26 24.13
N VAL A 5 15.11 -2.62 25.11
CA VAL A 5 13.76 -2.05 24.95
C VAL A 5 13.79 -0.85 24.00
N ILE A 6 14.77 0.04 24.15
CA ILE A 6 14.94 1.20 23.26
C ILE A 6 15.19 0.76 21.81
N THR A 7 16.00 -0.29 21.61
CA THR A 7 16.24 -0.83 20.27
C THR A 7 14.99 -1.49 19.69
N ALA A 8 14.21 -2.22 20.50
CA ALA A 8 12.99 -2.87 20.05
C ALA A 8 11.92 -1.86 19.61
N ASP A 9 11.71 -0.80 20.40
CA ASP A 9 10.78 0.27 20.08
C ASP A 9 11.19 1.01 18.80
N THR A 10 12.50 1.26 18.63
CA THR A 10 13.02 1.93 17.42
C THR A 10 12.76 1.09 16.16
N VAL A 11 13.00 -0.22 16.22
CA VAL A 11 12.73 -1.15 15.11
C VAL A 11 11.25 -1.18 14.78
N LEU A 12 10.39 -1.26 15.81
CA LEU A 12 8.94 -1.27 15.63
C LEU A 12 8.43 0.04 14.99
N LEU A 13 8.89 1.20 15.48
CA LEU A 13 8.55 2.50 14.93
C LEU A 13 9.00 2.66 13.48
N GLN A 14 10.21 2.20 13.14
CA GLN A 14 10.71 2.21 11.76
C GLN A 14 9.86 1.31 10.85
N HIS A 15 9.49 0.12 11.32
CA HIS A 15 8.63 -0.79 10.58
C HIS A 15 7.26 -0.16 10.31
N GLU A 16 6.63 0.42 11.32
CA GLU A 16 5.34 1.11 11.15
C GLU A 16 5.45 2.32 10.23
N ALA A 17 6.51 3.13 10.34
CA ALA A 17 6.74 4.28 9.47
C ALA A 17 6.86 3.83 8.00
N LYS A 18 7.60 2.75 7.75
CA LYS A 18 7.72 2.12 6.44
C LYS A 18 6.34 1.67 5.94
N ARG A 19 5.58 0.94 6.76
CA ARG A 19 4.21 0.48 6.41
C ARG A 19 3.26 1.63 6.10
N ARG A 20 3.32 2.73 6.85
CA ARG A 20 2.52 3.94 6.58
C ARG A 20 2.92 4.58 5.25
N ALA A 21 4.22 4.69 4.96
CA ALA A 21 4.72 5.25 3.71
C ALA A 21 4.31 4.41 2.50
N GLU A 22 4.45 3.08 2.58
CA GLU A 22 4.01 2.14 1.55
C GLU A 22 2.50 2.26 1.28
N THR A 23 1.70 2.22 2.35
CA THR A 23 0.23 2.35 2.24
C THR A 23 -0.17 3.71 1.69
N GLY A 24 0.51 4.79 2.10
CA GLY A 24 0.27 6.15 1.60
C GLY A 24 0.60 6.30 0.11
N ALA A 25 1.72 5.72 -0.34
CA ALA A 25 2.10 5.70 -1.74
C ALA A 25 1.08 4.96 -2.60
N LEU A 26 0.61 3.79 -2.13
CA LEU A 26 -0.41 3.00 -2.81
C LEU A 26 -1.73 3.77 -2.95
N ARG A 27 -2.21 4.38 -1.86
CA ARG A 27 -3.42 5.22 -1.88
C ARG A 27 -3.28 6.43 -2.79
N LYS A 28 -2.10 7.04 -2.86
CA LYS A 28 -1.82 8.15 -3.78
C LYS A 28 -1.92 7.69 -5.24
N GLN A 29 -1.33 6.53 -5.55
CA GLN A 29 -1.40 5.96 -6.90
C GLN A 29 -2.85 5.66 -7.29
N ALA A 30 -3.60 4.98 -6.41
CA ALA A 30 -5.00 4.67 -6.63
C ALA A 30 -5.84 5.92 -6.92
N ARG A 31 -5.65 7.00 -6.14
CA ARG A 31 -6.35 8.28 -6.36
C ARG A 31 -6.05 8.90 -7.73
N ILE A 32 -4.80 8.81 -8.19
CA ILE A 32 -4.40 9.34 -9.50
C ILE A 32 -5.05 8.53 -10.63
N GLU A 33 -4.99 7.20 -10.55
CA GLU A 33 -5.54 6.33 -11.58
C GLU A 33 -7.07 6.38 -11.64
N LEU A 34 -7.74 6.34 -10.48
CA LEU A 34 -9.19 6.50 -10.39
C LEU A 34 -9.61 7.89 -10.87
N GLY A 35 -8.88 8.95 -10.50
CA GLY A 35 -9.13 10.30 -10.97
C GLY A 35 -9.00 10.44 -12.50
N ARG A 36 -8.00 9.77 -13.11
CA ARG A 36 -7.87 9.69 -14.58
C ARG A 36 -9.06 8.99 -15.25
N ARG A 37 -9.68 8.04 -14.56
CA ARG A 37 -10.91 7.34 -15.00
C ARG A 37 -12.19 8.14 -14.71
N GLY A 38 -12.10 9.29 -14.06
CA GLY A 38 -13.27 10.08 -13.63
C GLY A 38 -14.02 9.49 -12.43
N ILE A 39 -13.40 8.55 -11.70
CA ILE A 39 -14.00 7.83 -10.57
C ILE A 39 -13.59 8.51 -9.26
N ILE A 40 -14.56 8.72 -8.36
CA ILE A 40 -14.30 9.24 -7.01
C ILE A 40 -13.64 8.12 -6.19
N PRO A 41 -12.48 8.37 -5.55
CA PRO A 41 -11.73 7.37 -4.79
C PRO A 41 -12.39 7.10 -3.42
N THR A 42 -13.56 6.48 -3.45
CA THR A 42 -14.24 5.94 -2.27
C THR A 42 -13.54 4.67 -1.78
N GLU A 43 -13.83 4.23 -0.56
CA GLU A 43 -13.28 2.98 -0.02
C GLU A 43 -13.58 1.78 -0.93
N THR A 44 -14.78 1.72 -1.51
CA THR A 44 -15.16 0.67 -2.48
C THR A 44 -14.31 0.73 -3.74
N ALA A 45 -14.13 1.92 -4.33
CA ALA A 45 -13.34 2.09 -5.55
C ALA A 45 -11.85 1.77 -5.32
N LEU A 46 -11.32 2.10 -4.15
CA LEU A 46 -9.95 1.75 -3.77
C LEU A 46 -9.77 0.24 -3.65
N ARG A 47 -10.76 -0.47 -3.07
CA ARG A 47 -10.74 -1.94 -2.98
C ARG A 47 -10.79 -2.58 -4.36
N GLU A 48 -11.72 -2.17 -5.21
CA GLU A 48 -11.84 -2.67 -6.58
C GLU A 48 -10.57 -2.43 -7.40
N TRP A 49 -9.97 -1.24 -7.26
CA TRP A 49 -8.69 -0.92 -7.90
C TRP A 49 -7.56 -1.84 -7.42
N GLN A 50 -7.52 -2.15 -6.13
CA GLN A 50 -6.50 -3.02 -5.57
C GLN A 50 -6.66 -4.47 -6.04
N GLU A 51 -7.89 -4.98 -6.08
CA GLU A 51 -8.19 -6.30 -6.66
C GLU A 51 -7.82 -6.37 -8.15
N GLU A 52 -8.12 -5.32 -8.92
CA GLU A 52 -7.73 -5.22 -10.33
C GLU A 52 -6.20 -5.25 -10.49
N ARG A 53 -5.47 -4.51 -9.65
CA ARG A 53 -4.01 -4.51 -9.66
C ARG A 53 -3.44 -5.89 -9.33
N GLU A 54 -3.97 -6.57 -8.31
CA GLU A 54 -3.54 -7.91 -7.93
C GLU A 54 -3.80 -8.93 -9.03
N ARG A 55 -4.97 -8.88 -9.68
CA ARG A 55 -5.27 -9.70 -10.86
C ARG A 55 -4.29 -9.46 -12.01
N ASN A 56 -3.96 -8.21 -12.30
CA ASN A 56 -3.01 -7.86 -13.36
C ASN A 56 -1.58 -8.36 -13.06
N VAL A 57 -1.15 -8.29 -11.80
CA VAL A 57 0.15 -8.84 -11.38
C VAL A 57 0.17 -10.37 -11.51
N ALA A 58 -0.89 -11.05 -11.08
CA ALA A 58 -1.00 -12.51 -11.22
C ALA A 58 -1.00 -12.94 -12.70
N ALA A 59 -1.78 -12.28 -13.56
CA ALA A 59 -1.83 -12.58 -14.99
C ALA A 59 -0.47 -12.32 -15.69
N ALA A 60 0.27 -11.29 -15.27
CA ALA A 60 1.61 -11.03 -15.78
C ALA A 60 2.63 -12.10 -15.37
N GLN A 61 2.46 -12.72 -14.19
CA GLN A 61 3.31 -13.81 -13.70
C GLN A 61 3.05 -15.13 -14.44
N GLU A 62 1.81 -15.40 -14.85
CA GLU A 62 1.45 -16.61 -15.60
C GLU A 62 1.91 -16.59 -17.07
N SER A 63 2.26 -15.42 -17.60
CA SER A 63 2.70 -15.23 -18.99
C SER A 63 4.23 -15.28 -19.16
N THR A 64 4.98 -15.63 -18.10
CA THR A 64 6.46 -15.78 -18.11
C THR A 64 6.83 -17.23 -17.85
#